data_AF-A0A969MWY9-F1
#
_entry.id   AF-A0A969MWY9-F1
#
_cell.length_a   1.000
_cell.length_b   1.000
_cell.length_c   1.000
_cell.angle_alpha   90.00
_cell.angle_beta   90.00
_cell.angle_gamma   90.00
#
_symmetry.space_group_name_H-M   'P 1'
#
loop_
_entity.id
_entity.type
_entity.pdbx_description
1 polymer ?
#
loop_
_entity_poly.entity_id
_entity_poly.type
_entity_poly.pdbx_seq_one_letter_code
_entity_poly.pdbx_strand_id
1 'polypeptide(L)'
;DVRRAVAGYYGLVSFLDDNVGRILAALERSGLAGATRVVMTSDHGDNLGARGLWGKSTMYEEAVGIPLIMAGAGVPSGHVCPTPVSLLDVFPTVLDGVGLPPDPPGTRHSPPTSASPDLPRPDATLHPPRGPLAQPVRAGDS
;
A
#
# COMPACT_ATOMS: atom_id res chain seq x y z
N ASP A 1 1.09 0.48 -32.96
CA ASP A 1 2.51 0.24 -32.66
C ASP A 1 2.65 0.04 -31.15
N VAL A 2 3.19 -1.12 -30.72
CA VAL A 2 3.41 -1.49 -29.31
C VAL A 2 4.20 -0.42 -28.57
N ARG A 3 5.22 0.18 -29.21
CA ARG A 3 6.04 1.23 -28.58
C ARG A 3 5.23 2.47 -28.22
N ARG A 4 4.25 2.82 -29.05
CA ARG A 4 3.37 3.98 -28.80
C ARG A 4 2.43 3.72 -27.61
N ALA A 5 1.92 2.48 -27.49
CA ALA A 5 1.10 2.09 -26.35
C ALA A 5 1.90 2.09 -25.04
N VAL A 6 3.12 1.53 -25.04
CA VAL A 6 4.04 1.55 -23.89
C VAL A 6 4.42 2.97 -23.50
N ALA A 7 4.76 3.83 -24.46
CA ALA A 7 5.03 5.25 -24.20
C ALA A 7 3.81 5.97 -23.59
N GLY A 8 2.60 5.67 -24.08
CA GLY A 8 1.37 6.19 -23.49
C GLY A 8 1.16 5.73 -22.05
N TYR A 9 1.41 4.45 -21.77
CA TYR A 9 1.33 3.89 -20.41
C TYR A 9 2.28 4.62 -19.45
N TYR A 10 3.55 4.78 -19.82
CA TYR A 10 4.50 5.52 -18.99
C TYR A 10 4.14 7.00 -18.84
N GLY A 11 3.56 7.63 -19.87
CA GLY A 11 3.01 8.98 -19.77
C GLY A 11 1.90 9.08 -18.71
N LEU A 12 1.03 8.07 -18.63
CA LEU A 12 -0.01 7.99 -17.59
C LEU A 12 0.58 7.77 -16.19
N VAL A 13 1.64 6.96 -16.07
CA VAL A 13 2.36 6.76 -14.81
C VAL A 13 2.98 8.07 -14.33
N SER A 14 3.68 8.82 -15.20
CA SER A 14 4.24 10.13 -14.85
C SER A 14 3.15 11.13 -14.44
N PHE A 15 2.03 11.15 -15.17
CA PHE A 15 0.89 12.00 -14.80
C PHE A 15 0.28 11.62 -13.44
N LEU A 16 0.19 10.32 -13.13
CA LEU A 16 -0.27 9.86 -11.82
C LEU A 16 0.70 10.32 -10.72
N ASP A 17 2.00 10.16 -10.92
CA ASP A 17 3.04 10.58 -9.97
C ASP A 17 2.94 12.08 -9.64
N ASP A 18 2.79 12.94 -10.65
CA ASP A 18 2.56 14.38 -10.46
C ASP A 18 1.33 14.65 -9.59
N ASN A 19 0.24 13.90 -9.77
CA ASN A 19 -0.97 14.06 -8.98
C ASN A 19 -0.82 13.52 -7.54
N VAL A 20 -0.06 12.45 -7.33
CA VAL A 20 0.32 11.97 -5.99
C VAL A 20 1.11 13.07 -5.27
N GLY A 21 2.09 13.69 -5.94
CA GLY A 21 2.83 14.83 -5.38
C GLY A 21 1.92 15.98 -4.93
N ARG A 22 0.84 16.28 -5.67
CA ARG A 22 -0.14 17.30 -5.29
C ARG A 22 -0.92 16.94 -4.03
N ILE A 23 -1.30 15.66 -3.87
CA ILE A 23 -1.98 15.16 -2.68
C ILE A 23 -1.06 15.25 -1.46
N LEU A 24 0.18 14.78 -1.60
CA LEU A 24 1.18 14.85 -0.51
C LEU A 24 1.45 16.30 -0.10
N ALA A 25 1.63 17.20 -1.07
CA ALA A 25 1.80 18.62 -0.78
C ALA A 25 0.57 19.25 -0.11
N ALA A 26 -0.64 18.76 -0.39
CA ALA A 26 -1.85 19.21 0.30
C ALA A 26 -1.89 18.73 1.76
N LEU A 27 -1.44 17.50 2.04
CA LEU A 27 -1.29 16.98 3.41
C LEU A 27 -0.27 17.79 4.22
N GLU A 28 0.84 18.20 3.60
CA GLU A 28 1.83 19.09 4.22
C GLU A 28 1.23 20.45 4.56
N ARG A 29 0.58 21.10 3.58
CA ARG A 29 -0.03 22.43 3.78
C ARG A 29 -1.16 22.44 4.81
N SER A 30 -1.85 21.32 5.01
CA SER A 30 -2.90 21.21 6.03
C SER A 30 -2.37 20.86 7.42
N GLY A 31 -1.07 20.62 7.57
CA GLY A 31 -0.46 20.18 8.84
C GLY A 31 -0.80 18.72 9.21
N LEU A 32 -1.39 17.95 8.29
CA LEU A 32 -1.81 16.57 8.55
C LEU A 32 -0.74 15.52 8.22
N ALA A 33 0.34 15.91 7.54
CA ALA A 33 1.39 14.98 7.11
C ALA A 33 1.96 14.13 8.26
N GLY A 34 2.26 14.74 9.41
CA GLY A 34 2.82 14.04 10.58
C GLY A 34 1.88 13.02 11.24
N ALA A 35 0.57 13.15 11.03
CA ALA A 35 -0.46 12.26 11.58
C ALA A 35 -1.05 11.30 10.53
N THR A 36 -0.55 11.34 9.29
CA THR A 36 -1.06 10.53 8.18
C THR A 36 -0.07 9.44 7.84
N ARG A 37 -0.54 8.18 7.79
CA ARG A 37 0.20 7.09 7.16
C ARG A 37 -0.31 6.94 5.72
N VAL A 38 0.62 6.91 4.77
CA VAL A 38 0.33 6.76 3.34
C VAL A 38 0.65 5.33 2.92
N VAL A 39 -0.26 4.69 2.21
CA VAL A 39 -0.07 3.40 1.55
C VAL A 39 -0.34 3.60 0.06
N MET A 40 0.63 3.27 -0.78
CA MET A 40 0.52 3.32 -2.25
C MET A 40 0.67 1.91 -2.80
N THR A 41 -0.27 1.51 -3.65
CA THR A 41 -0.26 0.19 -4.28
C THR A 41 -1.06 0.18 -5.59
N SER A 42 -1.16 -0.98 -6.24
CA SER A 42 -1.99 -1.23 -7.43
C SER A 42 -2.85 -2.47 -7.19
N ASP A 43 -3.99 -2.62 -7.87
CA ASP A 43 -4.79 -3.85 -7.79
C ASP A 43 -4.19 -4.98 -8.64
N HIS A 44 -3.46 -4.61 -9.70
CA HIS A 44 -2.67 -5.49 -10.56
C HIS A 44 -1.67 -4.69 -11.42
N GLY A 45 -0.81 -5.40 -12.14
CA GLY A 45 0.04 -4.85 -13.20
C GLY A 45 -0.57 -5.01 -14.61
N ASP A 46 0.25 -4.87 -15.65
CA ASP A 46 -0.16 -5.10 -17.04
C ASP A 46 1.00 -5.75 -17.79
N ASN A 47 0.70 -6.76 -18.61
CA ASN A 47 1.69 -7.43 -19.43
C ASN A 47 2.36 -6.49 -20.45
N LEU A 48 1.73 -5.38 -20.86
CA LEU A 48 2.31 -4.34 -21.73
C LEU A 48 3.00 -4.86 -23.01
N GLY A 49 2.48 -5.93 -23.60
CA GLY A 49 3.03 -6.56 -24.79
C GLY A 49 4.14 -7.59 -24.52
N ALA A 50 4.54 -7.79 -23.26
CA ALA A 50 5.46 -8.85 -22.87
C ALA A 50 4.90 -10.21 -23.30
N ARG A 51 5.74 -11.02 -23.96
CA ARG A 51 5.35 -12.33 -24.53
C ARG A 51 4.16 -12.24 -25.50
N GLY A 52 3.91 -11.08 -26.10
CA GLY A 52 2.76 -10.82 -26.96
C GLY A 52 1.42 -10.68 -26.22
N LEU A 53 1.45 -10.63 -24.88
CA LEU A 53 0.27 -10.54 -24.02
C LEU A 53 0.01 -9.10 -23.59
N TRP A 54 -1.27 -8.79 -23.36
CA TRP A 54 -1.73 -7.50 -22.86
C TRP A 54 -2.71 -7.70 -21.70
N GLY A 55 -2.83 -6.70 -20.84
CA GLY A 55 -3.72 -6.76 -19.68
C GLY A 55 -3.14 -7.65 -18.58
N LYS A 56 -4.03 -8.25 -17.77
CA LYS A 56 -3.68 -8.78 -16.45
C LYS A 56 -4.17 -10.21 -16.17
N SER A 57 -4.76 -10.88 -17.16
CA SER A 57 -5.43 -12.18 -16.97
C SER A 57 -4.45 -13.36 -16.97
N THR A 58 -3.31 -13.19 -16.30
CA THR A 58 -2.20 -14.14 -16.21
C THR A 58 -1.50 -14.02 -14.87
N MET A 59 -0.79 -15.06 -14.44
CA MET A 59 -0.02 -15.05 -13.18
C MET A 59 1.46 -14.71 -13.38
N TYR A 60 1.82 -14.06 -14.50
CA TYR A 60 3.18 -13.57 -14.70
C TYR A 60 3.45 -12.33 -13.86
N GLU A 61 4.72 -12.13 -13.52
CA GLU A 61 5.19 -11.04 -12.64
C GLU A 61 4.69 -9.67 -13.12
N GLU A 62 4.64 -9.42 -14.43
CA GLU A 62 4.17 -8.14 -14.98
C GLU A 62 2.68 -7.87 -14.67
N ALA A 63 1.88 -8.90 -14.43
CA ALA A 63 0.46 -8.80 -14.12
C ALA A 63 0.16 -8.86 -12.62
N VAL A 64 0.94 -9.62 -11.82
CA VAL A 64 0.66 -9.84 -10.39
C VAL A 64 1.65 -9.14 -9.45
N GLY A 65 2.85 -8.84 -9.92
CA GLY A 65 3.87 -8.08 -9.20
C GLY A 65 3.50 -6.60 -9.22
N ILE A 66 3.06 -6.09 -8.06
CA ILE A 66 2.59 -4.72 -7.89
C ILE A 66 3.47 -3.94 -6.92
N PRO A 67 3.51 -2.60 -7.01
CA PRO A 67 4.10 -1.80 -5.95
C PRO A 67 3.27 -1.93 -4.66
N LEU A 68 3.93 -1.97 -3.52
CA LEU A 68 3.33 -1.75 -2.21
C LEU A 68 4.31 -0.95 -1.36
N ILE A 69 4.05 0.35 -1.22
CA ILE A 69 4.90 1.32 -0.54
C ILE A 69 4.13 1.92 0.63
N MET A 70 4.80 2.04 1.77
CA MET A 70 4.23 2.67 2.96
C MET A 70 5.16 3.79 3.46
N ALA A 71 4.57 4.87 3.98
CA ALA A 71 5.28 5.98 4.59
C ALA A 71 4.47 6.59 5.74
N GLY A 72 5.15 7.23 6.70
CA GLY A 72 4.54 7.90 7.84
C GLY A 72 5.02 7.35 9.18
N ALA A 73 4.37 7.79 10.27
CA ALA A 73 4.78 7.45 11.63
C ALA A 73 4.86 5.94 11.84
N GLY A 74 5.99 5.48 12.38
CA GLY A 74 6.24 4.06 12.69
C GLY A 74 6.63 3.18 11.49
N VAL A 75 6.73 3.73 10.28
CA VAL A 75 7.22 3.00 9.10
C VAL A 75 8.72 3.31 8.89
N PRO A 76 9.62 2.31 8.82
CA PRO A 76 11.04 2.53 8.57
C PRO A 76 11.29 3.20 7.22
N SER A 77 12.08 4.27 7.21
CA SER A 77 12.46 4.96 5.96
C SER A 77 13.63 4.26 5.27
N GLY A 78 13.60 4.22 3.93
CA GLY A 78 14.66 3.60 3.11
C GLY A 78 14.78 2.08 3.25
N HIS A 79 13.78 1.43 3.83
CA HIS A 79 13.78 -0.01 4.06
C HIS A 79 13.07 -0.76 2.92
N VAL A 80 13.65 -1.88 2.48
CA VAL A 80 13.05 -2.80 1.50
C VAL A 80 12.77 -4.12 2.20
N CYS A 81 11.49 -4.54 2.21
CA CYS A 81 11.08 -5.82 2.77
C CYS A 81 11.18 -6.93 1.70
N PRO A 82 12.01 -7.98 1.89
CA PRO A 82 12.12 -9.07 0.93
C PRO A 82 11.02 -10.14 1.10
N THR A 83 10.24 -10.06 2.19
CA THR A 83 9.17 -11.03 2.48
C THR A 83 8.02 -10.87 1.50
N PRO A 84 7.57 -11.94 0.82
CA PRO A 84 6.37 -11.89 -0.01
C PRO A 84 5.14 -11.50 0.82
N VAL A 85 4.32 -10.60 0.25
CA VAL A 85 3.10 -10.08 0.85
C VAL A 85 1.98 -10.06 -0.18
N SER A 86 0.74 -9.92 0.28
CA SER A 86 -0.47 -9.88 -0.54
C SER A 86 -1.26 -8.59 -0.29
N LEU A 87 -2.06 -8.17 -1.28
CA LEU A 87 -3.05 -7.10 -1.07
C LEU A 87 -4.01 -7.39 0.09
N LEU A 88 -4.21 -8.67 0.42
CA LEU A 88 -5.03 -9.08 1.57
C LEU A 88 -4.45 -8.63 2.92
N ASP A 89 -3.14 -8.37 2.97
CA ASP A 89 -2.47 -7.90 4.19
C ASP A 89 -2.73 -6.40 4.45
N VAL A 90 -3.16 -5.63 3.43
CA VAL A 90 -3.41 -4.18 3.56
C VAL A 90 -4.51 -3.90 4.59
N PHE A 91 -5.59 -4.68 4.58
CA PHE A 91 -6.70 -4.50 5.51
C PHE A 91 -6.29 -4.62 6.99
N PRO A 92 -5.71 -5.76 7.45
CA PRO A 92 -5.27 -5.88 8.83
C PRO A 92 -4.17 -4.88 9.19
N THR A 93 -3.28 -4.51 8.26
CA THR A 93 -2.26 -3.46 8.48
C THR A 93 -2.89 -2.09 8.73
N VAL A 94 -3.96 -1.73 8.03
CA VAL A 94 -4.68 -0.46 8.28
C VAL A 94 -5.33 -0.47 9.65
N LEU A 95 -6.02 -1.56 10.02
CA LEU A 95 -6.65 -1.68 11.35
C LEU A 95 -5.63 -1.53 12.48
N ASP A 96 -4.51 -2.25 12.40
CA ASP A 96 -3.43 -2.13 13.38
C ASP A 96 -2.86 -0.70 13.42
N GLY A 97 -2.68 -0.08 12.26
CA GLY A 97 -2.19 1.29 12.14
C GLY A 97 -3.08 2.36 12.79
N VAL A 98 -4.38 2.12 12.91
CA VAL A 98 -5.32 3.01 13.60
C VAL A 98 -5.70 2.51 15.01
N GLY A 99 -5.09 1.42 15.49
CA GLY A 99 -5.33 0.86 16.82
C GLY A 99 -6.69 0.18 16.98
N LEU A 100 -7.32 -0.25 15.87
CA LEU A 100 -8.56 -1.01 15.92
C LEU A 100 -8.27 -2.52 16.07
N PRO A 101 -9.11 -3.26 16.80
CA PRO A 101 -8.94 -4.71 16.93
C PRO A 101 -9.11 -5.38 15.56
N PRO A 102 -8.40 -6.50 15.30
CA PRO A 102 -8.65 -7.28 14.11
C PRO A 102 -10.09 -7.83 14.13
N ASP A 103 -10.63 -8.04 12.95
CA ASP A 103 -11.94 -8.64 12.78
C ASP A 103 -11.99 -10.05 13.42
N PRO A 104 -13.12 -10.44 14.07
CA PRO A 104 -13.27 -11.76 14.63
C PRO A 104 -13.09 -12.86 13.58
N PRO A 105 -12.50 -14.02 13.92
CA PRO A 105 -12.30 -15.12 12.98
C PRO A 105 -13.60 -15.55 12.27
N GLY A 106 -13.53 -15.82 10.97
CA GLY A 106 -14.68 -16.28 10.17
C GLY A 106 -15.58 -15.16 9.65
N THR A 107 -15.17 -13.90 9.83
CA THR A 107 -15.82 -12.74 9.21
C THR A 107 -15.24 -12.45 7.83
N ARG A 108 -15.94 -11.61 7.06
CA ARG A 108 -15.64 -11.33 5.64
C ARG A 108 -14.23 -10.75 5.40
N HIS A 109 -13.61 -10.14 6.42
CA HIS A 109 -12.29 -9.53 6.35
C HIS A 109 -11.28 -10.15 7.33
N SER A 110 -11.60 -11.30 7.92
CA SER A 110 -10.59 -12.11 8.59
C SER A 110 -9.47 -12.44 7.60
N PRO A 111 -8.19 -12.32 7.98
CA PRO A 111 -7.10 -12.77 7.12
C PRO A 111 -7.36 -14.23 6.71
N PRO A 112 -7.11 -14.60 5.44
CA PRO A 112 -7.37 -15.95 4.98
C PRO A 112 -6.60 -16.94 5.87
N THR A 113 -7.31 -17.94 6.41
CA THR A 113 -6.74 -19.05 7.18
C THR A 113 -5.74 -19.89 6.37
N SER A 114 -5.62 -19.62 5.06
CA SER A 114 -4.71 -20.27 4.12
C SER A 114 -3.36 -19.55 3.93
N ALA A 115 -3.05 -18.50 4.70
CA ALA A 115 -1.64 -18.17 4.90
C ALA A 115 -1.02 -19.38 5.62
N SER A 116 -0.38 -20.27 4.86
CA SER A 116 0.29 -21.45 5.42
C SER A 116 1.05 -21.02 6.67
N PRO A 117 0.95 -21.75 7.79
CA PRO A 117 1.67 -21.43 9.02
C PRO A 117 3.19 -21.28 8.83
N ASP A 118 3.71 -21.76 7.69
CA ASP A 118 5.11 -21.73 7.27
C ASP A 118 5.52 -20.50 6.44
N LEU A 119 4.59 -19.63 6.01
CA LEU A 119 5.00 -18.38 5.35
C LEU A 119 5.44 -17.38 6.42
N PRO A 120 6.70 -16.90 6.38
CA PRO A 120 7.14 -15.89 7.32
C PRO A 120 6.23 -14.68 7.17
N ARG A 121 5.57 -14.29 8.26
CA ARG A 121 4.87 -13.00 8.30
C ARG A 121 5.91 -11.91 8.02
N PRO A 122 5.55 -10.83 7.29
CA PRO A 122 6.44 -9.69 7.17
C PRO A 122 6.89 -9.27 8.57
N ASP A 123 8.19 -9.04 8.69
CA ASP A 123 8.88 -8.90 9.97
C ASP A 123 8.10 -7.99 10.94
N ALA A 124 7.93 -8.46 12.18
CA ALA A 124 7.25 -7.74 13.26
C ALA A 124 7.93 -6.39 13.58
N THR A 125 9.14 -6.13 13.06
CA THR A 125 9.82 -4.83 13.12
C THR A 125 9.11 -3.71 12.34
N LEU A 126 8.16 -4.04 11.44
CA LEU A 126 7.23 -3.06 10.85
C LEU A 126 6.08 -2.68 11.79
N HIS A 127 5.89 -3.37 12.93
CA HIS A 127 5.00 -2.91 13.98
C HIS A 127 5.76 -1.94 14.89
N PRO A 128 5.47 -0.63 14.86
CA PRO A 128 6.01 0.26 15.86
C PRO A 128 5.53 -0.18 17.26
N PRO A 129 6.31 0.09 18.33
CA PRO A 129 5.78 -0.02 19.69
C PRO A 129 4.51 0.84 19.81
N ARG A 130 3.50 0.34 20.52
CA ARG A 130 2.23 1.04 20.79
C ARG A 130 2.51 2.39 21.46
N GLY A 131 2.70 3.42 20.66
CA GLY A 131 2.85 4.79 21.12
C GLY A 131 1.50 5.30 21.65
N PRO A 132 1.50 6.27 22.59
CA PRO A 132 0.26 6.87 23.04
C PRO A 132 -0.46 7.50 21.84
N LEU A 133 -1.76 7.19 21.73
CA LEU A 133 -2.65 7.77 20.72
C LEU A 133 -2.53 9.29 20.76
N ALA A 134 -2.23 9.92 19.62
CA ALA A 134 -2.44 11.36 19.47
C ALA A 134 -3.93 11.62 19.74
N GLN A 135 -4.22 12.48 20.71
CA GLN A 135 -5.60 12.81 21.03
C GLN A 135 -6.27 13.45 19.81
N PRO A 136 -7.55 13.14 19.52
CA PRO A 136 -8.26 13.80 18.44
C PRO A 136 -8.28 15.31 18.70
N VAL A 137 -7.81 16.09 17.74
CA VAL A 137 -7.99 17.54 17.75
C VAL A 137 -9.49 17.80 17.73
N ARG A 138 -10.02 18.36 18.82
CA ARG A 138 -11.43 18.76 18.88
C ARG A 138 -11.63 19.90 17.88
N ALA A 139 -12.60 19.74 16.99
CA ALA A 139 -13.11 20.85 16.19
C ALA A 139 -13.67 21.91 17.15
N GLY A 140 -12.89 22.96 17.42
CA GLY A 140 -13.32 24.04 18.32
C GLY A 140 -12.22 24.83 19.02
N ASP A 141 -10.97 24.37 19.06
CA ASP A 141 -9.89 25.15 19.68
C ASP A 141 -9.14 26.00 18.64
N SER A 142 -9.69 27.22 18.46
CA SER A 142 -9.17 28.46 17.85
C SER A 142 -8.51 28.40 16.46
#